data_AF-A0A3P7GLJ9-F1
#
_entry.id   AF-A0A3P7GLJ9-F1
#
_cell.length_a   1.000
_cell.length_b   1.000
_cell.length_c   1.000
_cell.angle_alpha   90.00
_cell.angle_beta   90.00
_cell.angle_gamma   90.00
#
_symmetry.space_group_name_H-M   'P 1'
#
loop_
_entity.id
_entity.type
_entity.pdbx_description
1 polymer ?
#
loop_
_entity_poly.entity_id
_entity_poly.type
_entity_poly.pdbx_seq_one_letter_code
_entity_poly.pdbx_strand_id
1 'polypeptide(L)'
;MTKEESEIIREPMDSLFSNEQLQSNNNEPWWQKNFLITRPLLFGTWDGVFTTVLVNIFGVIVFLRMGWIVGIAGIVNAVILLIICTSLALISVFSAIGICQRCQIQSGGIYFLVSHILGGQIGGAVGLMYAFGQSVAIALVVIGFGESVASFFGNENSFTHKFIAIAALFALTG
;
A
#
# COMPACT_ATOMS: atom_id res chain seq x y z
N MET A 1 -7.96 -6.35 32.61
CA MET A 1 -8.58 -6.29 31.28
C MET A 1 -7.83 -7.25 30.38
N THR A 2 -8.27 -8.45 30.05
CA THR A 2 -9.34 -9.31 30.59
C THR A 2 -8.99 -10.69 30.01
N LYS A 3 -8.83 -11.72 30.85
CA LYS A 3 -8.44 -13.07 30.41
C LYS A 3 -9.46 -13.74 29.46
N GLU A 4 -10.57 -13.08 29.16
CA GLU A 4 -11.59 -13.49 28.19
C GLU A 4 -11.23 -13.16 26.72
N GLU A 5 -10.30 -12.23 26.45
CA GLU A 5 -9.99 -11.86 25.05
C GLU A 5 -9.11 -12.92 24.35
N SER A 6 -8.41 -13.76 25.11
CA SER A 6 -7.58 -14.85 24.56
C SER A 6 -8.37 -16.11 24.15
N GLU A 7 -9.65 -16.22 24.52
CA GLU A 7 -10.45 -17.43 24.29
C GLU A 7 -11.36 -17.34 23.07
N ILE A 8 -11.62 -16.12 22.55
CA ILE A 8 -12.51 -15.87 21.41
C ILE A 8 -11.77 -16.04 20.06
N ILE A 9 -10.44 -16.12 20.08
CA ILE A 9 -9.61 -16.33 18.89
C ILE A 9 -9.18 -17.81 18.81
N ARG A 10 -10.14 -18.73 18.78
CA ARG A 10 -9.91 -20.11 18.35
C ARG A 10 -10.66 -20.31 17.05
N GLU A 11 -9.95 -20.26 15.94
CA GLU A 11 -10.51 -20.62 14.64
C GLU A 11 -11.07 -22.05 14.71
N PRO A 12 -12.19 -22.35 14.02
CA PRO A 12 -12.71 -23.70 13.99
C PRO A 12 -11.62 -24.65 13.47
N MET A 13 -11.48 -25.81 14.11
CA MET A 13 -10.47 -26.84 13.80
C MET A 13 -10.49 -27.28 12.33
N ASP A 14 -11.57 -27.03 11.60
CA ASP A 14 -11.76 -27.40 10.20
C ASP A 14 -11.26 -26.34 9.20
N SER A 15 -10.74 -25.20 9.67
CA SER A 15 -10.19 -24.15 8.81
C SER A 15 -8.81 -24.55 8.24
N LEU A 16 -8.53 -24.17 6.98
CA LEU A 16 -7.22 -24.42 6.34
C LEU A 16 -6.04 -23.87 7.16
N PHE A 17 -6.27 -22.81 7.94
CA PHE A 17 -5.27 -22.13 8.76
C PHE A 17 -5.03 -22.80 10.13
N SER A 18 -5.94 -23.65 10.61
CA SER A 18 -5.77 -24.35 11.90
C SER A 18 -4.58 -25.31 11.89
N ASN A 19 -4.36 -25.99 10.75
CA ASN A 19 -3.26 -26.94 10.57
C ASN A 19 -1.89 -26.23 10.51
N GLU A 20 -1.83 -25.02 9.97
CA GLU A 20 -0.60 -24.21 9.96
C GLU A 20 -0.25 -23.67 11.36
N GLN A 21 -1.25 -23.23 12.15
CA GLN A 21 -1.00 -22.74 13.51
C GLN A 21 -0.57 -23.87 14.46
N LEU A 22 -1.14 -25.07 14.33
CA LEU A 22 -0.76 -26.22 15.14
C LEU A 22 0.63 -26.78 14.78
N GLN A 23 1.05 -26.70 13.50
CA GLN A 23 2.42 -27.04 13.11
C GLN A 23 3.45 -25.98 13.48
N SER A 24 3.10 -24.69 13.37
CA SER A 24 4.01 -23.59 13.72
C SER A 24 4.30 -23.53 15.23
N ASN A 25 3.37 -23.95 16.09
CA ASN A 25 3.58 -23.88 17.54
C ASN A 25 4.56 -24.96 18.09
N ASN A 26 4.88 -26.01 17.33
CA ASN A 26 5.62 -27.16 17.85
C ASN A 26 7.04 -27.37 17.28
N ASN A 27 7.53 -26.49 16.39
CA ASN A 27 8.82 -26.72 15.72
C ASN A 27 9.76 -25.49 15.62
N GLU A 28 9.51 -24.44 16.40
CA GLU A 28 10.34 -23.24 16.44
C GLU A 28 11.44 -23.38 17.53
N PRO A 29 12.73 -23.54 17.20
CA PRO A 29 13.82 -23.57 18.17
C PRO A 29 13.84 -22.31 19.05
N TRP A 30 14.12 -22.49 20.34
CA TRP A 30 14.02 -21.45 21.38
C TRP A 30 14.82 -20.17 21.08
N TRP A 31 15.89 -20.26 20.29
CA TRP A 31 16.67 -19.09 19.90
C TRP A 31 15.89 -18.15 18.96
N GLN A 32 14.95 -18.66 18.15
CA GLN A 32 14.08 -17.83 17.31
C GLN A 32 13.05 -17.08 18.15
N LYS A 33 12.52 -17.73 19.20
CA LYS A 33 11.61 -17.08 20.16
C LYS A 33 12.28 -15.92 20.89
N ASN A 34 13.58 -16.02 21.20
CA ASN A 34 14.28 -14.94 21.93
C ASN A 34 14.78 -13.81 21.03
N PHE A 35 15.22 -14.09 19.80
CA PHE A 35 15.73 -13.04 18.91
C PHE A 35 14.63 -12.20 18.25
N LEU A 36 13.42 -12.76 18.09
CA LEU A 36 12.26 -12.04 17.55
C LEU A 36 11.38 -11.38 18.61
N ILE A 37 11.78 -11.37 19.89
CA ILE A 37 11.22 -10.46 20.92
C ILE A 37 11.86 -9.07 20.75
N THR A 38 11.63 -8.45 19.59
CA THR A 38 11.39 -7.02 19.61
C THR A 38 9.90 -6.92 19.89
N ARG A 39 9.49 -6.38 21.05
CA ARG A 39 8.08 -6.05 21.31
C ARG A 39 7.51 -5.49 20.00
N PRO A 40 6.40 -6.00 19.45
CA PRO A 40 5.85 -5.39 18.25
C PRO A 40 5.70 -3.92 18.58
N LEU A 41 6.48 -3.06 17.90
CA LEU A 41 6.32 -1.63 18.02
C LEU A 41 4.92 -1.40 17.48
N LEU A 42 3.95 -1.32 18.39
CA LEU A 42 2.56 -1.06 18.04
C LEU A 42 2.55 0.36 17.50
N PHE A 43 2.68 0.47 16.18
CA PHE A 43 2.58 1.75 15.51
C PHE A 43 1.21 2.34 15.83
N GLY A 44 1.20 3.56 16.34
CA GLY A 44 -0.04 4.31 16.50
C GLY A 44 -0.66 4.60 15.14
N THR A 45 -1.94 4.96 15.10
CA THR A 45 -2.64 5.33 13.86
C THR A 45 -1.94 6.48 13.12
N TRP A 46 -1.34 7.41 13.86
CA TRP A 46 -0.61 8.56 13.31
C TRP A 46 0.75 8.20 12.72
N ASP A 47 1.55 7.39 13.42
CA ASP A 47 2.90 7.05 12.98
C ASP A 47 2.87 5.98 11.88
N GLY A 48 1.99 4.98 12.03
CA GLY A 48 1.85 3.88 11.08
C GLY A 48 1.02 4.26 9.86
N VAL A 49 -0.29 4.44 10.05
CA VAL A 49 -1.23 4.49 8.91
C VAL A 49 -1.25 5.86 8.23
N PHE A 50 -1.33 6.94 9.00
CA PHE A 50 -1.46 8.29 8.45
C PHE A 50 -0.24 8.66 7.59
N THR A 51 0.97 8.49 8.12
CA THR A 51 2.20 8.80 7.38
C THR A 51 2.30 7.98 6.09
N THR A 52 2.06 6.67 6.15
CA THR A 52 2.13 5.80 4.96
C THR A 52 1.10 6.19 3.90
N VAL A 53 -0.14 6.48 4.30
CA VAL A 53 -1.20 6.88 3.35
C VAL A 53 -0.90 8.26 2.75
N LEU A 54 -0.41 9.21 3.55
CA LEU A 54 -0.05 10.56 3.11
C LEU A 54 1.06 10.50 2.03
N VAL A 55 2.11 9.71 2.25
CA VAL A 55 3.22 9.52 1.30
C VAL A 55 2.73 8.87 0.00
N ASN A 56 1.80 7.91 0.09
CA ASN A 56 1.24 7.26 -1.10
C ASN A 56 0.37 8.20 -1.95
N ILE A 57 -0.35 9.14 -1.32
CA ILE A 57 -1.17 10.13 -2.06
C ILE A 57 -0.30 11.22 -2.68
N PHE A 58 0.69 11.77 -1.95
CA PHE A 58 1.59 12.82 -2.45
C PHE A 58 2.78 12.27 -3.25
N GLY A 59 2.51 11.40 -4.23
CA GLY A 59 3.54 10.87 -5.12
C GLY A 59 4.14 11.92 -6.07
N VAL A 60 5.34 11.63 -6.59
CA VAL A 60 6.09 12.47 -7.57
C VAL A 60 5.24 12.82 -8.80
N ILE A 61 4.41 11.88 -9.26
CA ILE A 61 3.58 12.05 -10.45
C ILE A 61 2.55 13.18 -10.33
N VAL A 62 2.04 13.44 -9.11
CA VAL A 62 1.09 14.53 -8.86
C VAL A 62 1.78 15.86 -9.15
N PHE A 63 2.99 16.07 -8.67
CA PHE A 63 3.71 17.33 -8.89
C PHE A 63 4.05 17.58 -10.37
N LEU A 64 4.52 16.56 -11.09
CA LEU A 64 4.86 16.68 -12.51
C LEU A 64 3.64 16.94 -13.39
N ARG A 65 2.52 16.25 -13.10
CA ARG A 65 1.36 16.26 -13.99
C ARG A 65 0.34 17.35 -13.67
N MET A 66 0.22 17.76 -12.40
CA MET A 66 -0.76 18.79 -12.00
C MET A 66 -0.53 20.12 -12.71
N GLY A 67 0.73 20.51 -12.95
CA GLY A 67 1.04 21.73 -13.72
C GLY A 67 0.48 21.68 -15.14
N TRP A 68 0.70 20.57 -15.85
CA TRP A 68 0.16 20.36 -17.20
C TRP A 68 -1.37 20.33 -17.25
N ILE A 69 -2.00 19.63 -16.28
CA ILE A 69 -3.45 19.54 -16.19
C ILE A 69 -4.08 20.92 -15.98
N VAL A 70 -3.56 21.71 -15.03
CA VAL A 70 -4.07 23.06 -14.75
C VAL A 70 -3.84 23.99 -15.94
N GLY A 71 -2.72 23.84 -16.66
CA GLY A 71 -2.39 24.63 -17.85
C GLY A 71 -3.37 24.43 -19.01
N ILE A 72 -3.80 23.20 -19.27
CA ILE A 72 -4.73 22.89 -20.39
C ILE A 72 -6.19 23.02 -19.97
N ALA A 73 -6.56 22.53 -18.79
CA ALA A 73 -7.95 22.52 -18.35
C ALA A 73 -8.41 23.91 -17.86
N GLY A 74 -7.49 24.75 -17.41
CA GLY A 74 -7.80 25.97 -16.67
C GLY A 74 -8.09 25.69 -15.18
N ILE A 75 -7.99 26.73 -14.36
CA ILE A 75 -8.07 26.62 -12.89
C ILE A 75 -9.45 26.09 -12.44
N VAL A 76 -10.54 26.59 -13.04
CA VAL A 76 -11.91 26.21 -12.66
C VAL A 76 -12.14 24.71 -12.88
N ASN A 77 -11.77 24.20 -14.06
CA ASN A 77 -11.93 22.78 -14.38
C ASN A 77 -11.02 21.89 -13.52
N ALA A 78 -9.79 22.33 -13.25
CA ALA A 78 -8.87 21.60 -12.37
C ALA A 78 -9.43 21.48 -10.94
N VAL A 79 -10.04 22.54 -10.40
CA VAL A 79 -10.67 22.51 -9.07
C VAL A 79 -11.90 21.59 -9.06
N ILE A 80 -12.75 21.64 -10.09
CA ILE A 80 -13.90 20.73 -10.21
C ILE A 80 -13.43 19.27 -10.25
N LEU A 81 -12.39 18.97 -11.03
CA LEU A 81 -11.79 17.63 -11.10
C LEU A 81 -11.26 17.17 -9.74
N LEU A 82 -10.59 18.05 -9.00
CA LEU A 82 -10.10 17.76 -7.65
C LEU A 82 -11.25 17.43 -6.70
N ILE A 83 -12.35 18.20 -6.72
CA ILE A 83 -13.54 17.95 -5.89
C ILE A 83 -14.15 16.58 -6.21
N ILE A 84 -14.30 16.24 -7.49
CA ILE A 84 -14.84 14.94 -7.92
C ILE A 84 -13.93 13.80 -7.45
N CYS A 85 -12.61 13.90 -7.70
CA CYS A 85 -11.64 12.88 -7.28
C CYS A 85 -11.63 12.69 -5.75
N THR A 86 -11.65 13.80 -5.00
CA THR A 86 -11.70 13.76 -3.54
C THR A 86 -13.00 13.13 -3.04
N SER A 87 -14.13 13.42 -3.68
CA SER A 87 -15.42 12.80 -3.34
C SER A 87 -15.40 11.28 -3.56
N LEU A 88 -14.82 10.81 -4.68
CA LEU A 88 -14.66 9.37 -4.94
C LEU A 88 -13.75 8.69 -3.91
N ALA A 89 -12.67 9.35 -3.50
CA ALA A 89 -11.77 8.86 -2.46
C ALA A 89 -12.48 8.79 -1.10
N LEU A 90 -13.23 9.83 -0.73
CA LEU A 90 -14.03 9.85 0.51
C LEU A 90 -15.08 8.76 0.54
N ILE A 91 -15.83 8.54 -0.55
CA ILE A 91 -16.83 7.46 -0.65
C ILE A 91 -16.17 6.09 -0.45
N SER A 92 -15.00 5.87 -1.07
CA SER A 92 -14.24 4.63 -0.94
C SER A 92 -13.75 4.40 0.51
N VAL A 93 -13.22 5.44 1.15
CA VAL A 93 -12.75 5.37 2.54
C VAL A 93 -13.92 5.17 3.51
N PHE A 94 -15.05 5.86 3.33
CA PHE A 94 -16.25 5.64 4.13
C PHE A 94 -16.79 4.21 4.01
N SER A 95 -16.77 3.64 2.79
CA SER A 95 -17.12 2.24 2.56
C SER A 95 -16.17 1.29 3.33
N ALA A 96 -14.86 1.51 3.21
CA ALA A 96 -13.86 0.73 3.92
C ALA A 96 -14.00 0.81 5.45
N ILE A 97 -14.28 1.99 6.02
CA ILE A 97 -14.51 2.15 7.46
C ILE A 97 -15.74 1.32 7.91
N GLY A 98 -16.83 1.36 7.15
CA GLY A 98 -18.03 0.58 7.46
C GLY A 98 -17.81 -0.93 7.42
N ILE A 99 -16.92 -1.40 6.54
CA ILE A 99 -16.45 -2.78 6.50
C ILE A 99 -15.59 -3.09 7.72
N CYS A 100 -14.57 -2.27 8.00
CA CYS A 100 -13.64 -2.48 9.12
C CYS A 100 -14.34 -2.48 10.49
N GLN A 101 -15.41 -1.71 10.67
CA GLN A 101 -16.20 -1.71 11.91
C GLN A 101 -16.93 -3.03 12.18
N ARG A 102 -17.21 -3.82 11.14
CA ARG A 102 -17.91 -5.11 11.25
C ARG A 102 -16.95 -6.30 11.23
N CYS A 103 -15.73 -6.10 10.75
CA CYS A 103 -14.72 -7.15 10.68
C CYS A 103 -14.04 -7.33 12.03
N GLN A 104 -13.95 -8.59 12.48
CA GLN A 104 -13.02 -8.93 13.55
C GLN A 104 -11.61 -8.87 12.96
N ILE A 105 -10.82 -7.91 13.42
CA ILE A 105 -9.39 -7.78 13.09
C ILE A 105 -8.63 -8.96 13.68
N GLN A 106 -8.61 -10.06 12.94
CA GLN A 106 -7.63 -11.12 13.15
C GLN A 106 -6.23 -10.57 12.85
N SER A 107 -5.19 -11.19 13.40
CA SER A 107 -3.77 -10.86 13.19
C SER A 107 -3.31 -11.13 11.74
N GLY A 108 -3.98 -10.53 10.76
CA GLY A 108 -3.71 -10.59 9.34
C GLY A 108 -3.79 -9.20 8.70
N GLY A 109 -3.21 -9.05 7.52
CA GLY A 109 -3.26 -7.80 6.76
C GLY A 109 -4.63 -7.56 6.11
N ILE A 110 -4.71 -6.48 5.32
CA ILE A 110 -5.95 -6.06 4.62
C ILE A 110 -6.48 -7.18 3.71
N TYR A 111 -5.61 -7.94 3.02
CA TYR A 111 -6.06 -9.04 2.16
C TYR A 111 -6.76 -10.16 2.93
N PHE A 112 -6.28 -10.48 4.15
CA PHE A 112 -6.92 -11.48 5.00
C PHE A 112 -8.30 -11.00 5.45
N LEU A 113 -8.42 -9.72 5.81
CA LEU A 113 -9.71 -9.11 6.15
C LEU A 113 -10.67 -9.14 4.96
N VAL A 114 -10.19 -8.78 3.76
CA VAL A 114 -11.00 -8.73 2.53
C VAL A 114 -11.43 -10.14 2.08
N SER A 115 -10.53 -11.13 2.13
CA SER A 115 -10.87 -12.51 1.78
C SER A 115 -11.85 -13.14 2.77
N HIS A 116 -11.83 -12.72 4.04
CA HIS A 116 -12.79 -13.15 5.05
C HIS A 116 -14.21 -12.63 4.77
N ILE A 117 -14.37 -11.38 4.34
CA ILE A 117 -15.70 -10.78 4.08
C ILE A 117 -16.28 -11.11 2.69
N LEU A 118 -15.45 -11.18 1.64
CA LEU A 118 -15.89 -11.40 0.26
C LEU A 118 -15.85 -12.88 -0.14
N GLY A 119 -15.22 -13.73 0.69
CA GLY A 119 -14.89 -15.10 0.36
C GLY A 119 -13.59 -15.20 -0.46
N GLY A 120 -12.94 -16.37 -0.40
CA GLY A 120 -11.63 -16.58 -1.03
C GLY A 120 -11.60 -16.36 -2.55
N GLN A 121 -12.71 -16.63 -3.25
CA GLN A 121 -12.78 -16.46 -4.72
C GLN A 121 -12.72 -14.99 -5.14
N ILE A 122 -13.56 -14.14 -4.53
CA ILE A 122 -13.61 -12.71 -4.85
C ILE A 122 -12.40 -12.00 -4.24
N GLY A 123 -12.01 -12.36 -3.01
CA GLY A 123 -10.83 -11.82 -2.33
C GLY A 123 -9.54 -12.05 -3.13
N GLY A 124 -9.38 -13.24 -3.71
CA GLY A 124 -8.24 -13.55 -4.59
C GLY A 124 -8.22 -12.72 -5.87
N ALA A 125 -9.37 -12.55 -6.53
CA ALA A 125 -9.48 -11.75 -7.75
C ALA A 125 -9.20 -10.25 -7.49
N VAL A 126 -9.79 -9.68 -6.43
CA VAL A 126 -9.53 -8.29 -6.00
C VAL A 126 -8.07 -8.10 -5.62
N GLY A 127 -7.48 -9.08 -4.92
CA GLY A 127 -6.07 -9.06 -4.56
C GLY A 127 -5.14 -9.05 -5.77
N LEU A 128 -5.43 -9.86 -6.79
CA LEU A 128 -4.67 -9.89 -8.04
C LEU A 128 -4.78 -8.57 -8.82
N MET A 129 -5.99 -8.01 -8.91
CA MET A 129 -6.22 -6.70 -9.53
C MET A 129 -5.45 -5.59 -8.82
N TYR A 130 -5.46 -5.59 -7.48
CA TYR A 130 -4.71 -4.60 -6.69
C TYR A 130 -3.20 -4.78 -6.85
N ALA A 131 -2.67 -6.01 -6.84
CA ALA A 131 -1.25 -6.27 -7.07
C ALA A 131 -0.77 -5.77 -8.44
N PHE A 132 -1.57 -5.99 -9.49
CA PHE A 132 -1.30 -5.45 -10.82
C PHE A 132 -1.37 -3.92 -10.84
N GLY A 133 -2.38 -3.33 -10.20
CA GLY A 133 -2.52 -1.87 -10.04
C GLY A 133 -1.31 -1.23 -9.36
N GLN A 134 -0.80 -1.85 -8.28
CA GLN A 134 0.40 -1.38 -7.59
C GLN A 134 1.66 -1.52 -8.44
N SER A 135 1.79 -2.58 -9.25
CA SER A 135 2.89 -2.72 -10.20
C SER A 135 2.93 -1.57 -11.22
N VAL A 136 1.76 -1.21 -11.79
CA VAL A 136 1.65 -0.08 -12.71
C VAL A 136 1.90 1.26 -12.00
N ALA A 137 1.41 1.43 -10.77
CA ALA A 137 1.68 2.63 -9.97
C ALA A 137 3.18 2.84 -9.72
N ILE A 138 3.90 1.77 -9.34
CA ILE A 138 5.36 1.81 -9.16
C ILE A 138 6.06 2.19 -10.47
N ALA A 139 5.65 1.60 -11.60
CA ALA A 139 6.20 1.95 -12.92
C ALA A 139 6.02 3.45 -13.24
N LEU A 140 4.86 4.02 -12.94
CA LEU A 140 4.60 5.46 -13.15
C LEU A 140 5.48 6.35 -12.27
N VAL A 141 5.73 5.95 -11.01
CA VAL A 141 6.64 6.70 -10.12
C VAL A 141 8.07 6.65 -10.66
N VAL A 142 8.55 5.50 -11.14
CA VAL A 142 9.88 5.36 -11.76
C VAL A 142 10.00 6.23 -13.02
N ILE A 143 8.97 6.25 -13.87
CA ILE A 143 8.95 7.12 -15.07
C ILE A 143 8.99 8.60 -14.67
N GLY A 144 8.19 9.02 -13.69
CA GLY A 144 8.19 10.41 -13.20
C GLY A 144 9.53 10.82 -12.58
N PHE A 145 10.18 9.91 -11.85
CA PHE A 145 11.55 10.12 -11.38
C PHE A 145 12.54 10.27 -12.55
N GLY A 146 12.45 9.40 -13.56
CA GLY A 146 13.27 9.50 -14.76
C GLY A 146 13.10 10.81 -15.53
N GLU A 147 11.87 11.30 -15.67
CA GLU A 147 11.57 12.61 -16.29
C GLU A 147 12.17 13.76 -15.49
N SER A 148 12.00 13.74 -14.17
CA SER A 148 12.58 14.76 -13.28
C SER A 148 14.10 14.81 -13.37
N VAL A 149 14.78 13.65 -13.33
CA VAL A 149 16.24 13.55 -13.45
C VAL A 149 16.72 14.03 -14.82
N ALA A 150 16.01 13.68 -15.90
CA ALA A 150 16.35 14.13 -17.25
C ALA A 150 16.23 15.66 -17.40
N SER A 151 15.20 16.28 -16.80
CA SER A 151 15.06 17.74 -16.78
C SER A 151 16.19 18.44 -16.00
N PHE A 152 16.69 17.83 -14.92
CA PHE A 152 17.81 18.39 -14.15
C PHE A 152 19.13 18.41 -14.92
N PHE A 153 19.36 17.47 -15.85
CA PHE A 153 20.65 17.33 -16.52
C PHE A 153 20.84 18.19 -17.78
N GLY A 154 19.82 18.90 -18.27
CA GLY A 154 19.90 20.16 -19.06
C GLY A 154 20.82 20.28 -20.30
N ASN A 155 21.55 19.24 -20.69
CA ASN A 155 22.57 19.24 -21.72
C ASN A 155 22.03 18.76 -23.08
N GLU A 156 22.09 19.59 -24.12
CA GLU A 156 21.44 19.41 -25.45
C GLU A 156 21.87 18.17 -26.29
N ASN A 157 22.57 17.19 -25.70
CA ASN A 157 22.92 15.94 -26.35
C ASN A 157 21.88 14.85 -26.06
N SER A 158 21.01 14.57 -27.04
CA SER A 158 19.91 13.57 -26.99
C SER A 158 20.29 12.16 -26.49
N PHE A 159 21.56 11.77 -26.57
CA PHE A 159 22.06 10.48 -26.08
C PHE A 159 22.49 10.51 -24.61
N THR A 160 23.04 11.63 -24.13
CA THR A 160 23.59 11.75 -22.77
C THR A 160 22.49 11.80 -21.71
N HIS A 161 21.34 12.41 -22.04
CA HIS A 161 20.14 12.45 -21.20
C HIS A 161 19.61 11.07 -20.83
N LYS A 162 19.56 10.16 -21.81
CA LYS A 162 19.06 8.80 -21.62
C LYS A 162 20.05 7.96 -20.82
N PHE A 163 21.34 8.16 -21.05
CA PHE A 163 22.39 7.40 -20.37
C PHE A 163 22.53 7.78 -18.89
N ILE A 164 22.43 9.08 -18.56
CA ILE A 164 22.46 9.56 -17.18
C ILE A 164 21.22 9.15 -16.40
N ALA A 165 20.03 9.18 -17.03
CA ALA A 165 18.80 8.68 -16.41
C ALA A 165 18.87 7.17 -16.10
N ILE A 166 19.43 6.36 -17.01
CA ILE A 166 19.64 4.91 -16.81
C ILE A 166 20.69 4.66 -15.72
N ALA A 167 21.78 5.44 -15.66
CA ALA A 167 22.81 5.32 -14.64
C ALA A 167 22.30 5.70 -13.24
N ALA A 168 21.46 6.74 -13.12
CA ALA A 168 20.80 7.10 -11.87
C ALA A 168 19.81 6.01 -11.41
N LEU A 169 19.15 5.34 -12.36
CA LEU A 169 18.28 4.19 -12.10
C LEU A 169 19.07 3.01 -11.51
N PHE A 170 20.25 2.71 -12.05
CA PHE A 170 21.14 1.69 -11.49
C PHE A 170 21.71 2.07 -10.12
N ALA A 171 22.04 3.34 -9.89
CA ALA A 171 22.58 3.81 -8.60
C ALA A 171 21.52 3.92 -7.49
N LEU A 172 20.24 4.05 -7.83
CA LEU A 172 19.14 4.00 -6.86
C LEU A 172 18.73 2.54 -6.56
N THR A 173 19.01 1.62 -7.48
CA THR A 173 18.62 0.20 -7.39
C THR A 173 19.75 -0.69 -6.82
N GLY A 174 21.00 -0.22 -6.82
CA GLY A 174 22.16 -0.89 -6.22
C GLY A 174 22.56 -0.25 -4.89
#